data_AF-R6Q6C8-F1
#
_entry.id   AF-R6Q6C8-F1
#
_cell.length_a   1.000
_cell.length_b   1.000
_cell.length_c   1.000
_cell.angle_alpha   90.00
_cell.angle_beta   90.00
_cell.angle_gamma   90.00
#
_symmetry.space_group_name_H-M   'P 1'
#
loop_
_entity.id
_entity.type
_entity.pdbx_description
1 polymer ?
#
loop_
_entity_poly.entity_id
_entity_poly.type
_entity_poly.pdbx_seq_one_letter_code
_entity_poly.pdbx_strand_id
1 'polypeptide(L)'
;MRAINKLKDAGYKLGILIAPVILVEDWKKQYTELIQYLAENLSEQVKKNVFFEIIFMTYSYVHRMINQEAFPKQTNLYNQEIMTGRGKGKYTYNKDVRQEAEIFLRDLMRKYFPHNEIKYIV
;
A
#
# COMPACT_ATOMS: atom_id res chain seq x y z
N MET A 1 -4.65 14.74 6.58
CA MET A 1 -4.20 15.57 5.43
C MET A 1 -3.58 16.93 5.77
N ARG A 2 -3.87 17.56 6.93
CA ARG A 2 -3.38 18.92 7.25
C ARG A 2 -1.85 19.11 7.13
N ALA A 3 -1.05 18.12 7.53
CA ALA A 3 0.41 18.20 7.43
C ALA A 3 0.91 18.22 5.98
N ILE A 4 0.35 17.37 5.11
CA ILE A 4 0.75 17.28 3.70
C ILE A 4 0.43 18.59 2.96
N ASN A 5 -0.74 19.16 3.21
CA ASN A 5 -1.13 20.43 2.60
C ASN A 5 -0.18 21.57 3.04
N LYS A 6 0.13 21.66 4.34
CA LYS A 6 1.08 22.67 4.85
C LYS A 6 2.49 22.53 4.27
N LEU A 7 2.98 21.30 4.11
CA LEU A 7 4.29 21.06 3.49
C LEU A 7 4.30 21.47 2.01
N LYS A 8 3.17 21.32 1.31
CA LYS A 8 3.06 21.81 -0.07
C LYS A 8 3.09 23.33 -0.13
N ASP A 9 2.37 24.00 0.77
CA ASP A 9 2.33 25.45 0.87
C ASP A 9 3.74 26.02 1.14
N ALA A 10 4.56 25.28 1.88
CA ALA A 10 5.97 25.59 2.13
C ALA A 10 6.94 25.23 0.97
N GLY A 11 6.43 24.75 -0.17
CA GLY A 11 7.23 24.52 -1.38
C GLY A 11 7.92 23.16 -1.49
N TYR A 12 7.65 22.21 -0.58
CA TYR A 12 8.29 20.90 -0.63
C TYR A 12 7.77 20.01 -1.77
N LYS A 13 8.64 19.14 -2.29
CA LYS A 13 8.23 18.01 -3.13
C LYS A 13 7.59 16.94 -2.24
N LEU A 14 6.43 16.44 -2.64
CA LEU A 14 5.64 15.52 -1.84
C LEU A 14 5.54 14.15 -2.52
N GLY A 15 5.64 13.11 -1.70
CA GLY A 15 5.36 11.73 -2.07
C GLY A 15 4.46 11.08 -1.04
N ILE A 16 3.60 10.17 -1.49
CA ILE A 16 2.78 9.33 -0.61
C ILE A 16 3.25 7.89 -0.77
N LEU A 17 3.60 7.29 0.36
CA LEU A 17 3.99 5.88 0.45
C LEU A 17 2.80 5.05 0.95
N ILE A 18 2.29 4.15 0.11
CA ILE A 18 1.27 3.16 0.48
C ILE A 18 2.01 1.85 0.79
N ALA A 19 2.38 1.68 2.06
CA ALA A 19 3.14 0.52 2.51
C ALA A 19 2.87 0.19 3.98
N PRO A 20 2.84 -1.10 4.36
CA PRO A 20 2.77 -2.25 3.45
C PRO A 20 1.38 -2.41 2.84
N VAL A 21 1.28 -2.82 1.58
CA VAL A 21 0.03 -3.31 1.00
C VAL A 21 -0.20 -4.73 1.50
N ILE A 22 -1.27 -4.90 2.26
CA ILE A 22 -1.73 -6.15 2.85
C ILE A 22 -3.04 -6.58 2.18
N LEU A 23 -3.06 -7.82 1.68
CA LEU A 23 -4.19 -8.46 1.00
C LEU A 23 -4.98 -9.35 1.98
N VAL A 24 -5.73 -8.70 2.87
CA VAL A 24 -6.71 -9.36 3.75
C VAL A 24 -8.08 -9.43 3.06
N GLU A 25 -9.09 -9.99 3.73
CA GLU A 25 -10.47 -9.96 3.26
C GLU A 25 -10.91 -8.53 2.90
N ASP A 26 -11.65 -8.38 1.80
CA ASP A 26 -12.12 -7.10 1.27
C ASP A 26 -11.04 -6.05 0.96
N TRP A 27 -9.76 -6.44 0.80
CA TRP A 27 -8.67 -5.50 0.53
C TRP A 27 -8.99 -4.55 -0.64
N LYS A 28 -9.57 -5.04 -1.74
CA LYS A 28 -9.96 -4.21 -2.90
C LYS A 28 -10.87 -3.05 -2.50
N LYS A 29 -11.88 -3.30 -1.66
CA LYS A 29 -12.80 -2.28 -1.16
C LYS A 29 -12.05 -1.30 -0.26
N GLN A 30 -11.24 -1.79 0.67
CA GLN A 30 -10.47 -0.95 1.61
C GLN A 30 -9.49 -0.01 0.88
N TYR A 31 -8.75 -0.50 -0.12
CA TYR A 31 -7.86 0.38 -0.90
C TYR A 31 -8.63 1.34 -1.82
N THR A 32 -9.80 0.95 -2.31
CA THR A 32 -10.71 1.86 -3.04
C THR A 32 -11.10 3.04 -2.15
N GLU A 33 -11.58 2.75 -0.94
CA GLU A 33 -11.96 3.77 0.04
C GLU A 33 -10.77 4.64 0.46
N LEU A 34 -9.59 4.06 0.68
CA LEU A 34 -8.36 4.80 0.99
C LEU A 34 -8.01 5.79 -0.13
N ILE A 35 -7.99 5.34 -1.38
CA ILE A 35 -7.60 6.15 -2.53
C ILE A 35 -8.65 7.22 -2.81
N GLN A 36 -9.95 6.91 -2.67
CA GLN A 36 -11.03 7.90 -2.70
C GLN A 36 -10.86 8.95 -1.62
N TYR A 37 -10.64 8.54 -0.38
CA TYR A 37 -10.42 9.45 0.74
C TYR A 37 -9.23 10.38 0.50
N LEU A 38 -8.12 9.86 -0.03
CA LEU A 38 -6.97 10.67 -0.45
C LEU A 38 -7.36 11.69 -1.53
N ALA A 39 -8.07 11.24 -2.57
CA ALA A 39 -8.52 12.11 -3.65
C ALA A 39 -9.51 13.18 -3.16
N GLU A 40 -10.33 12.92 -2.16
CA GLU A 40 -11.26 13.92 -1.63
C GLU A 40 -10.59 14.94 -0.71
N ASN A 41 -9.54 14.54 0.02
CA ASN A 41 -8.98 15.34 1.12
C ASN A 41 -7.62 16.00 0.81
N LEU A 42 -6.95 15.61 -0.27
CA LEU A 42 -5.74 16.31 -0.74
C LEU A 42 -6.14 17.59 -1.48
N SER A 43 -5.38 18.67 -1.28
CA SER A 43 -5.62 19.90 -2.03
C SER A 43 -5.27 19.72 -3.51
N GLU A 44 -5.91 20.47 -4.39
CA GLU A 44 -5.62 20.44 -5.84
C GLU A 44 -4.14 20.71 -6.15
N GLN A 45 -3.47 21.55 -5.37
CA GLN A 45 -2.04 21.84 -5.53
C GLN A 45 -1.16 20.62 -5.20
N VAL A 46 -1.55 19.83 -4.20
CA VAL A 46 -0.87 18.57 -3.85
C VAL A 46 -1.12 17.54 -4.95
N LYS A 47 -2.39 17.35 -5.35
CA LYS A 47 -2.77 16.40 -6.40
C LYS A 47 -2.02 16.61 -7.70
N LYS A 48 -1.69 17.85 -8.09
CA LYS A 48 -0.93 18.09 -9.33
C LYS A 48 0.52 17.62 -9.30
N ASN A 49 1.12 17.44 -8.12
CA ASN A 49 2.59 17.29 -7.99
C ASN A 49 3.04 16.11 -7.12
N VAL A 50 2.10 15.41 -6.48
CA VAL A 50 2.44 14.27 -5.62
C VAL A 50 2.81 13.05 -6.45
N PHE A 51 3.84 12.32 -6.05
CA PHE A 51 4.15 11.00 -6.61
C PHE A 51 3.79 9.91 -5.59
N PHE A 52 3.60 8.69 -6.08
CA PHE A 52 3.24 7.55 -5.25
C PHE A 52 4.28 6.45 -5.32
N GLU A 53 4.51 5.82 -4.16
CA GLU A 53 5.29 4.59 -4.01
C GLU A 53 4.38 3.58 -3.32
N ILE A 54 4.27 2.37 -3.89
CA ILE A 54 3.38 1.33 -3.37
C ILE A 54 4.22 0.08 -3.12
N ILE A 55 4.19 -0.44 -1.90
CA ILE A 55 5.07 -1.55 -1.49
C ILE A 55 4.24 -2.63 -0.84
N PHE A 56 4.21 -3.81 -1.44
CA PHE A 56 3.58 -5.00 -0.89
C PHE A 56 4.28 -5.48 0.37
N MET A 57 3.48 -6.03 1.28
CA MET A 57 4.00 -6.60 2.51
C MET A 57 5.04 -7.68 2.21
N THR A 58 6.19 -7.57 2.88
CA THR A 58 7.14 -8.67 3.05
C THR A 58 7.15 -9.06 4.50
N TYR A 59 6.86 -10.33 4.79
CA TYR A 59 6.73 -10.80 6.16
C TYR A 59 7.86 -11.74 6.54
N SER A 60 8.59 -11.45 7.62
CA SER A 60 9.63 -12.37 8.10
C SER A 60 9.01 -13.43 9.01
N TYR A 61 9.53 -14.66 8.94
CA TYR A 61 9.21 -15.72 9.89
C TYR A 61 9.41 -15.27 11.35
N VAL A 62 10.47 -14.51 11.63
CA VAL A 62 10.74 -13.98 12.99
C VAL A 62 9.62 -13.01 13.40
N HIS A 63 9.23 -12.10 12.52
CA HIS A 63 8.12 -11.17 12.80
C HIS A 63 6.79 -11.91 12.97
N ARG A 64 6.58 -13.02 12.25
CA ARG A 64 5.41 -13.88 12.43
C ARG A 64 5.32 -14.43 13.84
N MET A 65 6.41 -14.98 14.36
CA MET A 65 6.44 -15.54 15.71
C MET A 65 6.20 -14.45 16.76
N ILE A 66 6.93 -13.33 16.66
CA ILE A 66 6.78 -12.20 17.60
C ILE A 66 5.36 -11.63 17.58
N ASN A 67 4.78 -11.40 16.40
CA ASN A 67 3.42 -10.85 16.31
C ASN A 67 2.36 -11.80 16.86
N GLN A 68 2.52 -13.12 16.67
CA GLN A 68 1.60 -14.10 17.23
C GLN A 68 1.66 -14.12 18.76
N GLU A 69 2.86 -14.00 19.34
CA GLU A 69 3.04 -13.92 20.79
C GLU A 69 2.50 -12.60 21.37
N ALA A 70 2.78 -11.47 20.70
CA ALA A 70 2.36 -10.15 21.15
C ALA A 70 0.86 -9.88 20.94
N PHE A 71 0.25 -10.46 19.90
CA PHE A 71 -1.14 -10.20 19.50
C PHE A 71 -1.90 -11.50 19.16
N PRO A 72 -2.13 -12.38 20.15
CA PRO A 72 -2.69 -13.72 19.93
C PRO A 72 -4.14 -13.72 19.39
N LYS A 73 -4.85 -12.59 19.50
CA LYS A 73 -6.24 -12.43 19.02
C LYS A 73 -6.35 -11.77 17.64
N GLN A 74 -5.24 -11.34 17.02
CA GLN A 74 -5.27 -10.71 15.70
C GLN A 74 -5.23 -11.75 14.59
N THR A 75 -5.88 -11.40 13.47
CA THR A 75 -5.84 -12.19 12.24
C THR A 75 -4.40 -12.40 11.79
N ASN A 76 -4.03 -13.65 11.56
CA ASN A 76 -2.70 -13.99 11.09
C ASN A 76 -2.51 -13.44 9.67
N LEU A 77 -1.56 -12.51 9.50
CA LEU A 77 -1.24 -11.90 8.22
C LEU A 77 -0.54 -12.86 7.24
N TYR A 78 -0.03 -13.98 7.74
CA TYR A 78 0.52 -15.03 6.90
C TYR A 78 -0.57 -15.99 6.41
N ASN A 79 -0.75 -16.04 5.09
CA ASN A 79 -1.65 -16.98 4.43
C ASN A 79 -0.87 -17.80 3.39
N GLN A 80 -0.84 -19.12 3.56
CA GLN A 80 -0.08 -20.06 2.72
C GLN A 80 -0.61 -20.19 1.29
N GLU A 81 -1.89 -19.88 1.06
CA GLU A 81 -2.51 -19.99 -0.27
C GLU A 81 -2.06 -18.85 -1.19
N ILE A 82 -1.87 -17.66 -0.61
CA ILE A 82 -1.55 -16.44 -1.35
C ILE A 82 -0.10 -15.97 -1.18
N MET A 83 0.66 -16.55 -0.24
CA MET A 83 2.05 -16.17 0.03
C MET A 83 3.02 -17.33 -0.23
N THR A 84 4.19 -16.98 -0.76
CA THR A 84 5.29 -17.92 -1.02
C THR A 84 6.53 -17.52 -0.24
N GLY A 85 7.38 -18.51 0.05
CA GLY A 85 8.67 -18.31 0.70
C GLY A 85 9.67 -17.64 -0.24
N ARG A 86 10.43 -16.69 0.31
CA ARG A 86 11.61 -16.07 -0.28
C ARG A 86 12.81 -16.39 0.61
N GLY A 87 14.00 -16.47 0.01
CA GLY A 87 15.24 -16.73 0.76
C GLY A 87 15.39 -15.84 2.00
N LYS A 88 16.12 -16.35 3.01
CA LYS A 88 16.31 -15.73 4.33
C LYS A 88 15.04 -15.67 5.20
N GLY A 89 14.15 -16.65 5.09
CA GLY A 89 12.98 -16.79 5.97
C GLY A 89 11.97 -15.65 5.84
N LYS A 90 11.79 -15.12 4.63
CA LYS A 90 10.79 -14.09 4.33
C LYS A 90 9.67 -14.68 3.48
N TYR A 91 8.49 -14.09 3.56
CA TYR A 91 7.33 -14.43 2.77
C TYR A 91 6.87 -13.20 2.00
N THR A 92 6.47 -13.40 0.75
CA THR A 92 5.86 -12.38 -0.11
C THR A 92 4.61 -12.96 -0.74
N TYR A 93 3.74 -12.13 -1.30
CA TYR A 93 2.65 -12.65 -2.14
C TYR A 93 3.20 -13.48 -3.30
N ASN A 94 2.47 -14.54 -3.66
CA ASN A 94 2.77 -15.32 -4.85
C ASN A 94 2.61 -14.42 -6.11
N LYS A 95 3.20 -14.86 -7.22
CA LYS A 95 3.30 -14.03 -8.43
C LYS A 95 1.94 -13.59 -8.95
N ASP A 96 0.98 -14.52 -9.02
CA ASP A 96 -0.31 -14.28 -9.64
C ASP A 96 -1.17 -13.33 -8.79
N VAL A 97 -1.23 -13.56 -7.48
CA VAL A 97 -1.94 -12.70 -6.52
C VAL A 97 -1.34 -11.30 -6.49
N ARG A 98 0.00 -11.20 -6.48
CA ARG A 98 0.69 -9.91 -6.54
C ARG A 98 0.36 -9.17 -7.83
N GLN A 99 0.40 -9.86 -8.97
CA GLN A 99 0.14 -9.27 -10.28
C GLN A 99 -1.30 -8.76 -10.37
N GLU A 100 -2.28 -9.54 -9.90
CA GLU A 100 -3.68 -9.12 -9.82
C GLU A 100 -3.82 -7.86 -8.95
N ALA A 101 -3.20 -7.85 -7.78
CA ALA A 101 -3.26 -6.71 -6.87
C ALA A 101 -2.58 -5.46 -7.45
N GLU A 102 -1.45 -5.64 -8.13
CA GLU A 102 -0.75 -4.54 -8.81
C GLU A 102 -1.61 -3.94 -9.92
N ILE A 103 -2.23 -4.76 -10.77
CA ILE A 103 -3.13 -4.28 -11.83
C ILE A 103 -4.28 -3.48 -11.21
N PHE A 104 -4.94 -4.04 -10.21
CA PHE A 104 -6.04 -3.37 -9.52
C PHE A 104 -5.62 -2.00 -8.95
N LEU A 105 -4.50 -1.94 -8.23
CA LEU A 105 -4.01 -0.68 -7.66
C LEU A 105 -3.61 0.33 -8.73
N ARG A 106 -3.00 -0.10 -9.84
CA ARG A 106 -2.69 0.77 -10.97
C ARG A 106 -3.94 1.36 -11.61
N ASP A 107 -4.98 0.56 -11.80
CA ASP A 107 -6.25 1.03 -12.35
C ASP A 107 -6.93 2.03 -11.43
N LEU A 108 -6.93 1.73 -10.13
CA LEU A 108 -7.49 2.60 -9.12
C LEU A 108 -6.74 3.94 -9.02
N MET A 109 -5.41 3.90 -9.03
CA MET A 109 -4.58 5.11 -9.07
C MET A 109 -4.80 5.91 -10.35
N ARG A 110 -4.89 5.26 -11.52
CA ARG A 110 -5.22 5.94 -12.79
C ARG A 110 -6.58 6.64 -12.74
N LYS A 111 -7.57 6.04 -12.07
CA LYS A 111 -8.91 6.61 -11.92
C LYS A 111 -8.93 7.87 -11.04
N TYR A 112 -8.23 7.86 -9.90
CA TYR A 112 -8.31 8.94 -8.90
C TYR A 112 -7.16 9.95 -8.97
N PHE A 113 -6.03 9.56 -9.55
CA PHE A 113 -4.79 10.33 -9.68
C PHE A 113 -4.21 10.21 -11.11
N PRO A 114 -4.97 10.59 -12.16
CA PRO A 114 -4.64 10.30 -13.57
C PRO A 114 -3.35 10.95 -14.09
N HIS A 115 -2.89 12.01 -13.43
CA HIS A 115 -1.70 12.77 -13.85
C HIS A 115 -0.50 12.57 -12.92
N ASN A 116 -0.62 11.67 -11.95
CA ASN A 116 0.39 11.47 -10.93
C ASN A 116 1.34 10.34 -11.30
N GLU A 117 2.62 10.56 -11.04
CA GLU A 117 3.64 9.54 -11.22
C GLU A 117 3.51 8.44 -10.14
N ILE A 118 3.45 7.19 -10.56
CA ILE A 118 3.71 6.04 -9.69
C ILE A 118 5.15 5.63 -9.93
N LYS A 119 6.05 5.95 -9.01
CA LYS A 119 7.49 5.67 -9.18
C LYS A 119 7.78 4.18 -9.29
N TYR A 120 7.16 3.39 -8.42
CA TYR A 120 7.24 1.94 -8.47
C TYR A 120 6.11 1.29 -7.66
N ILE A 121 5.80 0.05 -8.04
CA ILE A 121 4.97 -0.88 -7.27
C ILE A 121 5.80 -2.15 -7.07
N VAL A 122 6.21 -2.44 -5.83
CA VAL A 122 7.16 -3.54 -5.54
C VAL A 122 6.69 -4.50 -4.46
#